data_AF-A0A1H0CQD8-F1
#
_entry.id   AF-A0A1H0CQD8-F1
#
_cell.length_a   1.000
_cell.length_b   1.000
_cell.length_c   1.000
_cell.angle_alpha   90.00
_cell.angle_beta   90.00
_cell.angle_gamma   90.00
#
_symmetry.space_group_name_H-M   'P 1'
#
loop_
_entity.id
_entity.type
_entity.pdbx_description
1 polymer ?
#
loop_
_entity_poly.entity_id
_entity_poly.type
_entity_poly.pdbx_seq_one_letter_code
_entity_poly.pdbx_strand_id
1 'polypeptide(L)'
;MKLSFGTVINDQPNYFIEKIWKGLMALSSHLDNEHYRYQERHIQKFDRNWDGDTYTEFLEPKFHTIRKDPDGFWHPGTEIAMVIYKDTSDEFQFAPMLHCIGIQKIEIRQSAEESYTVSVDGNPLDDEQLNKLAINDGFPSAEELLSYFSGDFSGKLIHWTAMKY
;
A
#
# COMPACT_ATOMS: atom_id res chain seq x y z
N MET A 1 -10.01 -1.92 -11.70
CA MET A 1 -9.89 -0.54 -11.18
C MET A 1 -8.42 -0.19 -11.00
N LYS A 2 -8.00 1.04 -11.37
CA LYS A 2 -6.61 1.48 -11.17
C LYS A 2 -6.39 1.91 -9.71
N LEU A 3 -5.48 1.25 -9.01
CA LEU A 3 -5.02 1.63 -7.68
C LEU A 3 -3.64 2.30 -7.82
N SER A 4 -3.62 3.63 -7.70
CA SER A 4 -2.40 4.41 -7.86
C SER A 4 -1.57 4.43 -6.59
N PHE A 5 -0.25 4.42 -6.76
CA PHE A 5 0.74 4.63 -5.72
C PHE A 5 1.68 5.77 -6.13
N GLY A 6 1.99 6.67 -5.18
CA GLY A 6 3.12 7.58 -5.33
C GLY A 6 4.41 6.84 -5.06
N THR A 7 5.54 7.37 -5.55
CA THR A 7 6.89 6.83 -5.32
C THR A 7 7.69 7.63 -4.29
N VAL A 8 7.20 8.81 -3.91
CA VAL A 8 7.85 9.75 -3.00
C VAL A 8 6.84 10.22 -1.94
N ILE A 9 7.28 10.29 -0.68
CA ILE A 9 6.57 10.92 0.44
C ILE A 9 7.59 11.80 1.16
N ASN A 10 7.24 13.06 1.45
CA ASN A 10 8.13 14.04 2.12
C ASN A 10 9.52 14.14 1.45
N ASP A 11 9.53 14.22 0.12
CA ASP A 11 10.74 14.26 -0.73
C ASP A 11 11.69 13.05 -0.59
N GLN A 12 11.25 11.97 0.06
CA GLN A 12 11.99 10.72 0.19
C GLN A 12 11.31 9.58 -0.59
N PRO A 13 12.07 8.66 -1.21
CA PRO A 13 11.50 7.46 -1.82
C PRO A 13 10.76 6.61 -0.79
N ASN A 14 9.54 6.17 -1.12
CA ASN A 14 8.73 5.36 -0.20
C ASN A 14 8.85 3.84 -0.40
N TYR A 15 9.41 3.42 -1.53
CA TYR A 15 9.62 2.03 -1.96
C TYR A 15 8.35 1.16 -1.93
N PHE A 16 7.18 1.74 -2.22
CA PHE A 16 5.92 1.00 -2.20
C PHE A 16 5.87 -0.12 -3.23
N ILE A 17 6.49 0.05 -4.41
CA ILE A 17 6.52 -0.98 -5.46
C ILE A 17 7.19 -2.24 -4.91
N GLU A 18 8.35 -2.08 -4.31
CA GLU A 18 9.20 -3.14 -3.77
C GLU A 18 8.56 -3.80 -2.56
N LYS A 19 7.99 -3.01 -1.64
CA LYS A 19 7.25 -3.53 -0.48
C LYS A 19 6.02 -4.34 -0.91
N ILE A 20 5.30 -3.90 -1.93
CA ILE A 20 4.16 -4.66 -2.50
C ILE A 20 4.66 -5.96 -3.11
N TRP A 21 5.69 -5.91 -3.96
CA TRP A 21 6.26 -7.11 -4.56
C TRP A 21 6.76 -8.11 -3.53
N LYS A 22 7.43 -7.65 -2.46
CA LYS A 22 7.82 -8.51 -1.35
C LYS A 22 6.61 -9.21 -0.72
N GLY A 23 5.52 -8.48 -0.52
CA GLY A 23 4.26 -9.05 -0.03
C GLY A 23 3.64 -10.04 -1.00
N LEU A 24 3.70 -9.79 -2.30
CA LEU A 24 3.15 -10.67 -3.35
C LEU A 24 3.95 -11.96 -3.50
N MET A 25 5.28 -11.87 -3.60
CA MET A 25 6.16 -13.03 -3.74
C MET A 25 6.07 -13.99 -2.54
N ALA A 26 5.79 -13.46 -1.34
CA ALA A 26 5.52 -14.28 -0.17
C ALA A 26 4.24 -15.15 -0.28
N LEU A 27 3.32 -14.85 -1.22
CA LEU A 27 2.09 -15.62 -1.43
C LEU A 27 2.25 -16.80 -2.38
N SER A 28 3.17 -16.70 -3.36
CA SER A 28 3.35 -17.73 -4.39
C SER A 28 4.65 -17.53 -5.16
N SER A 29 5.42 -18.62 -5.34
CA SER A 29 6.64 -18.62 -6.17
C SER A 29 6.38 -18.34 -7.65
N HIS A 30 5.13 -18.47 -8.13
CA HIS A 30 4.80 -18.04 -9.49
C HIS A 30 5.00 -16.53 -9.69
N LEU A 31 4.84 -15.74 -8.62
CA LEU A 31 4.96 -14.29 -8.66
C LEU A 31 6.43 -13.83 -8.75
N ASP A 32 7.40 -14.69 -8.47
CA ASP A 32 8.83 -14.39 -8.68
C ASP A 32 9.12 -14.16 -10.17
N ASN A 33 8.61 -15.04 -11.04
CA ASN A 33 8.76 -14.88 -12.49
C ASN A 33 8.05 -13.63 -13.01
N GLU A 34 6.88 -13.32 -12.46
CA GLU A 34 6.16 -12.10 -12.82
C GLU A 34 6.93 -10.86 -12.36
N HIS A 35 7.54 -10.86 -11.17
CA HIS A 35 8.37 -9.76 -10.69
C HIS A 35 9.47 -9.41 -11.71
N TYR A 36 10.23 -10.39 -12.18
CA TYR A 36 11.27 -10.18 -13.20
C TYR A 36 10.69 -9.60 -14.50
N ARG A 37 9.55 -10.11 -14.98
CA ARG A 37 8.91 -9.60 -16.20
C ARG A 37 8.45 -8.15 -16.08
N TYR A 38 7.90 -7.77 -14.93
CA TYR A 38 7.49 -6.38 -14.69
C TYR A 38 8.71 -5.46 -14.50
N GLN A 39 9.79 -5.96 -13.90
CA GLN A 39 11.05 -5.24 -13.81
C GLN A 39 11.65 -4.95 -15.18
N GLU A 40 11.72 -5.95 -16.07
CA GLU A 40 12.20 -5.76 -17.45
C GLU A 40 11.36 -4.70 -18.19
N ARG A 41 10.03 -4.72 -18.04
CA ARG A 41 9.14 -3.71 -18.62
C ARG A 41 9.36 -2.32 -18.05
N HIS A 42 9.70 -2.22 -16.76
CA HIS A 42 10.05 -0.96 -16.13
C HIS A 42 11.36 -0.40 -16.70
N ILE A 43 12.39 -1.24 -16.83
CA ILE A 43 13.67 -0.86 -17.45
C ILE A 43 13.43 -0.40 -18.89
N GLN A 44 12.64 -1.12 -19.68
CA GLN A 44 12.33 -0.73 -21.06
C GLN A 44 11.63 0.63 -21.17
N LYS A 45 10.79 0.98 -20.18
CA LYS A 45 10.04 2.25 -20.19
C LYS A 45 10.83 3.42 -19.63
N PHE A 46 11.61 3.20 -18.57
CA PHE A 46 12.22 4.26 -17.76
C PHE A 46 13.75 4.25 -17.75
N ASP A 47 14.38 3.27 -18.40
CA ASP A 47 15.83 3.06 -18.44
C ASP A 47 16.47 2.92 -17.04
N ARG A 48 15.73 2.31 -16.10
CA ARG A 48 16.19 2.03 -14.73
C ARG A 48 15.45 0.87 -14.07
N ASN A 49 16.06 0.29 -13.05
CA ASN A 49 15.41 -0.65 -12.12
C ASN A 49 14.40 0.04 -11.19
N TRP A 50 13.72 -0.75 -10.36
CA TRP A 50 13.03 -0.22 -9.19
C TRP A 50 14.02 0.52 -8.27
N ASP A 51 13.57 1.54 -7.56
CA ASP A 51 14.46 2.39 -6.75
C ASP A 51 15.02 1.61 -5.54
N GLY A 52 14.34 0.55 -5.09
CA GLY A 52 14.64 -0.23 -3.88
C GLY A 52 15.38 -1.55 -4.09
N ASP A 53 15.86 -1.86 -5.30
CA ASP A 53 16.53 -3.14 -5.62
C ASP A 53 17.73 -3.46 -4.70
N THR A 54 18.39 -2.42 -4.17
CA THR A 54 19.53 -2.57 -3.23
C THR A 54 19.09 -2.85 -1.79
N TYR A 55 17.82 -2.66 -1.45
CA TYR A 55 17.31 -2.66 -0.07
C TYR A 55 16.22 -3.71 0.19
N THR A 56 15.85 -4.51 -0.81
CA THR A 56 14.71 -5.45 -0.77
C THR A 56 14.74 -6.41 0.43
N GLU A 57 15.92 -6.82 0.90
CA GLU A 57 16.06 -7.69 2.08
C GLU A 57 15.58 -7.02 3.38
N PHE A 58 15.75 -5.70 3.52
CA PHE A 58 15.41 -4.93 4.74
C PHE A 58 14.01 -4.31 4.72
N LEU A 59 13.33 -4.30 3.57
CA LEU A 59 11.99 -3.71 3.47
C LEU A 59 10.92 -4.62 4.08
N GLU A 60 10.00 -4.09 4.86
CA GLU A 60 8.83 -4.87 5.30
C GLU A 60 7.75 -4.96 4.19
N PRO A 61 7.02 -6.08 4.08
CA PRO A 61 6.04 -6.28 3.02
C PRO A 61 4.78 -5.42 3.21
N LYS A 62 4.21 -4.95 2.10
CA LYS A 62 2.94 -4.21 2.06
C LYS A 62 1.80 -5.14 1.61
N PHE A 63 0.76 -5.27 2.43
CA PHE A 63 -0.30 -6.29 2.29
C PHE A 63 -1.68 -5.74 1.96
N HIS A 64 -1.90 -4.46 2.22
CA HIS A 64 -3.13 -3.75 1.94
C HIS A 64 -2.82 -2.29 1.70
N THR A 65 -3.84 -1.49 1.42
CA THR A 65 -3.66 -0.05 1.52
C THR A 65 -4.85 0.75 2.04
N ILE A 66 -4.55 1.84 2.75
CA ILE A 66 -5.55 2.81 3.20
C ILE A 66 -5.95 3.73 2.04
N ARG A 67 -7.24 3.86 1.76
CA ARG A 67 -7.78 4.83 0.78
C ARG A 67 -9.06 5.47 1.28
N LYS A 68 -9.26 6.75 0.93
CA LYS A 68 -10.61 7.33 0.91
C LYS A 68 -11.40 6.65 -0.19
N ASP A 69 -12.65 6.31 0.12
CA ASP A 69 -13.57 5.72 -0.83
C ASP A 69 -15.00 6.24 -0.58
N PRO A 70 -15.22 7.56 -0.77
CA PRO A 70 -16.50 8.20 -0.46
C PRO A 70 -17.65 7.64 -1.30
N ASP A 71 -17.37 7.24 -2.54
CA ASP A 71 -18.35 6.72 -3.49
C ASP A 71 -18.54 5.20 -3.38
N GLY A 72 -17.79 4.54 -2.49
CA GLY A 72 -17.97 3.10 -2.22
C GLY A 72 -17.56 2.19 -3.39
N PHE A 73 -16.61 2.59 -4.22
CA PHE A 73 -16.21 1.85 -5.41
C PHE A 73 -15.51 0.53 -5.08
N TRP A 74 -14.80 0.45 -3.94
CA TRP A 74 -14.05 -0.73 -3.57
C TRP A 74 -14.91 -1.74 -2.80
N HIS A 75 -14.92 -2.97 -3.32
CA HIS A 75 -15.59 -4.14 -2.74
C HIS A 75 -14.84 -5.43 -3.09
N PRO A 76 -14.98 -6.52 -2.29
CA PRO A 76 -14.39 -7.81 -2.61
C PRO A 76 -14.79 -8.28 -4.02
N GLY A 77 -13.83 -8.83 -4.77
CA GLY A 77 -13.97 -9.20 -6.18
C GLY A 77 -13.57 -8.10 -7.16
N THR A 78 -13.40 -6.85 -6.73
CA THR A 78 -12.92 -5.77 -7.61
C THR A 78 -11.52 -6.08 -8.13
N GLU A 79 -11.34 -6.12 -9.44
CA GLU A 79 -10.01 -6.24 -10.05
C GLU A 79 -9.15 -5.01 -9.76
N ILE A 80 -7.88 -5.20 -9.43
CA ILE A 80 -6.91 -4.17 -9.08
C ILE A 80 -5.80 -4.15 -10.15
N ALA A 81 -5.70 -3.04 -10.86
CA ALA A 81 -4.52 -2.69 -11.65
C ALA A 81 -3.65 -1.74 -10.81
N MET A 82 -2.53 -2.23 -10.27
CA MET A 82 -1.61 -1.41 -9.46
C MET A 82 -0.72 -0.57 -10.37
N VAL A 83 -0.81 0.76 -10.25
CA VAL A 83 -0.14 1.69 -11.16
C VAL A 83 0.65 2.77 -10.43
N ILE A 84 1.70 3.28 -11.07
CA ILE A 84 2.37 4.54 -10.74
C ILE A 84 2.13 5.56 -11.86
N TYR A 85 2.32 6.85 -11.55
CA TYR A 85 2.16 7.96 -12.51
C TYR A 85 0.81 7.94 -13.27
N LYS A 86 -0.26 7.58 -12.55
CA LYS A 86 -1.61 7.42 -13.10
C LYS A 86 -2.04 8.66 -13.89
N ASP A 87 -2.69 8.41 -15.03
CA ASP A 87 -3.24 9.44 -15.93
C ASP A 87 -2.17 10.37 -16.56
N THR A 88 -0.91 9.90 -16.66
CA THR A 88 0.19 10.55 -17.40
C THR A 88 0.73 9.65 -18.52
N SER A 89 1.58 10.17 -19.40
CA SER A 89 2.30 9.35 -20.40
C SER A 89 3.19 8.28 -19.75
N ASP A 90 3.61 8.54 -18.52
CA ASP A 90 4.50 7.68 -17.74
C ASP A 90 3.73 6.65 -16.92
N GLU A 91 2.39 6.60 -17.03
CA GLU A 91 1.60 5.58 -16.32
C GLU A 91 2.14 4.19 -16.58
N PHE A 92 2.33 3.44 -15.50
CA PHE A 92 2.92 2.12 -15.57
C PHE A 92 2.26 1.19 -14.56
N GLN A 93 1.72 0.08 -15.06
CA GLN A 93 1.23 -1.02 -14.24
C GLN A 93 2.42 -1.89 -13.83
N PHE A 94 2.74 -1.90 -12.54
CA PHE A 94 3.95 -2.51 -12.02
C PHE A 94 3.76 -3.92 -11.45
N ALA A 95 2.53 -4.43 -11.42
CA ALA A 95 2.20 -5.78 -10.96
C ALA A 95 1.07 -6.41 -11.80
N PRO A 96 0.92 -7.75 -11.79
CA PRO A 96 -0.22 -8.44 -12.39
C PRO A 96 -1.57 -7.89 -11.92
N MET A 97 -2.63 -8.19 -12.67
CA MET A 97 -3.99 -7.91 -12.20
C MET A 97 -4.26 -8.72 -10.94
N LEU A 98 -4.57 -8.03 -9.84
CA LEU A 98 -4.94 -8.64 -8.57
C LEU A 98 -6.45 -8.51 -8.35
N HIS A 99 -6.94 -9.13 -7.28
CA HIS A 99 -8.32 -8.96 -6.83
C HIS A 99 -8.31 -8.34 -5.44
N CYS A 100 -9.23 -7.41 -5.20
CA CYS A 100 -9.59 -7.02 -3.85
C CYS A 100 -10.26 -8.23 -3.20
N ILE A 101 -9.68 -8.78 -2.15
CA ILE A 101 -10.23 -9.96 -1.47
C ILE A 101 -10.94 -9.60 -0.16
N GLY A 102 -10.76 -8.36 0.31
CA GLY A 102 -11.36 -7.87 1.54
C GLY A 102 -11.32 -6.35 1.64
N ILE A 103 -12.26 -5.82 2.43
CA ILE A 103 -12.35 -4.43 2.82
C ILE A 103 -12.56 -4.39 4.34
N GLN A 104 -11.90 -3.45 5.01
CA GLN A 104 -12.20 -3.08 6.40
C GLN A 104 -12.35 -1.55 6.48
N LYS A 105 -13.24 -1.05 7.32
CA LYS A 105 -13.37 0.40 7.56
C LYS A 105 -12.23 0.84 8.48
N ILE A 106 -11.58 1.95 8.16
CA ILE A 106 -10.59 2.58 9.05
C ILE A 106 -11.03 4.00 9.39
N GLU A 107 -10.86 4.36 10.65
CA GLU A 107 -11.03 5.71 11.15
C GLU A 107 -9.81 6.13 11.97
N ILE A 108 -9.27 7.31 11.67
CA ILE A 108 -8.25 7.99 12.46
C ILE A 108 -8.93 9.24 13.02
N ARG A 109 -8.85 9.43 14.34
CA ARG A 109 -9.38 10.62 15.01
C ARG A 109 -8.28 11.28 15.83
N GLN A 110 -8.07 12.57 15.61
CA GLN A 110 -7.14 13.35 16.39
C GLN A 110 -7.87 13.96 17.59
N SER A 111 -7.30 13.80 18.78
CA SER A 111 -7.79 14.44 20.00
C SER A 111 -7.27 15.87 20.11
N ALA A 112 -7.83 16.64 21.04
CA ALA A 112 -7.37 18.00 21.35
C ALA A 112 -5.94 18.03 21.95
N GLU A 113 -5.43 16.91 22.44
CA GLU A 113 -4.08 16.76 23.01
C GLU A 113 -3.06 16.22 21.99
N GLU A 114 -3.37 16.31 20.69
CA GLU A 114 -2.56 15.79 19.58
C GLU A 114 -2.35 14.25 19.61
N SER A 115 -3.06 13.53 20.47
CA SER A 115 -3.08 12.06 20.44
C SER A 115 -4.04 11.55 19.36
N TYR A 116 -3.75 10.38 18.79
CA TYR A 116 -4.58 9.76 17.77
C TYR A 116 -5.26 8.51 18.31
N THR A 117 -6.53 8.31 17.94
CA THR A 117 -7.21 7.02 18.06
C THR A 117 -7.42 6.47 16.66
N VAL A 118 -6.88 5.27 16.40
CA VAL A 118 -7.09 4.55 15.15
C VAL A 118 -7.97 3.34 15.42
N SER A 119 -8.99 3.15 14.61
CA SER A 119 -9.89 1.99 14.71
C SER A 119 -10.09 1.32 13.36
N VAL A 120 -10.21 -0.01 13.38
CA VAL A 120 -10.56 -0.83 12.23
C VAL A 120 -11.86 -1.58 12.51
N ASP A 121 -12.83 -1.45 11.62
CA ASP A 121 -14.20 -1.97 11.77
C ASP A 121 -14.85 -1.57 13.11
N GLY A 122 -14.48 -0.38 13.62
CA GLY A 122 -14.97 0.17 14.89
C GLY A 122 -14.22 -0.29 16.14
N ASN A 123 -13.24 -1.18 16.00
CA ASN A 123 -12.39 -1.63 17.10
C ASN A 123 -11.13 -0.78 17.19
N PRO A 124 -10.88 -0.07 18.30
CA PRO A 124 -9.62 0.66 18.50
C PRO A 124 -8.42 -0.28 18.47
N LEU A 125 -7.35 0.15 17.81
CA LEU A 125 -6.07 -0.56 17.79
C LEU A 125 -5.20 -0.11 18.97
N ASP A 126 -4.48 -1.06 19.57
CA ASP A 126 -3.35 -0.73 20.44
C ASP A 126 -2.11 -0.31 19.62
N ASP A 127 -1.05 0.11 20.32
CA ASP A 127 0.18 0.63 19.68
C ASP A 127 0.88 -0.44 18.81
N GLU A 128 0.86 -1.71 19.22
CA GLU A 128 1.47 -2.80 18.46
C GLU A 128 0.69 -3.07 17.17
N GLN A 129 -0.63 -3.16 17.29
CA GLN A 129 -1.54 -3.35 16.17
C GLN A 129 -1.47 -2.19 15.18
N LEU A 130 -1.42 -0.95 15.67
CA LEU A 130 -1.30 0.25 14.84
C LEU A 130 0.05 0.29 14.12
N ASN A 131 1.15 -0.02 14.79
CA ASN A 131 2.46 -0.07 14.14
C ASN A 131 2.52 -1.15 13.06
N LYS A 132 1.94 -2.34 13.33
CA LYS A 132 1.79 -3.40 12.33
C LYS A 132 0.88 -2.98 11.17
N LEU A 133 -0.17 -2.21 11.44
CA LEU A 133 -1.03 -1.64 10.40
C LEU A 133 -0.25 -0.70 9.49
N ALA A 134 0.55 0.19 10.07
CA ALA A 134 1.38 1.12 9.33
C ALA A 134 2.41 0.42 8.45
N ILE A 135 3.13 -0.55 9.00
CA ILE A 135 4.12 -1.36 8.27
C ILE A 135 3.48 -2.08 7.07
N ASN A 136 2.32 -2.71 7.29
CA ASN A 136 1.61 -3.42 6.22
C ASN A 136 0.93 -2.48 5.22
N ASP A 137 0.74 -1.19 5.53
CA ASP A 137 0.41 -0.12 4.57
C ASP A 137 1.68 0.51 3.95
N GLY A 138 2.86 -0.01 4.27
CA GLY A 138 4.14 0.40 3.67
C GLY A 138 4.85 1.57 4.36
N PHE A 139 4.32 2.10 5.45
CA PHE A 139 4.99 3.11 6.26
C PHE A 139 6.04 2.46 7.17
N PRO A 140 7.12 3.16 7.55
CA PRO A 140 8.13 2.59 8.45
C PRO A 140 7.66 2.51 9.91
N SER A 141 6.66 3.31 10.31
CA SER A 141 6.11 3.34 11.68
C SER A 141 4.69 3.91 11.72
N ALA A 142 4.00 3.70 12.84
CA ALA A 142 2.73 4.35 13.15
C ALA A 142 2.82 5.89 13.09
N GLU A 143 3.91 6.46 13.60
CA GLU A 143 4.14 7.91 13.61
C GLU A 143 4.17 8.50 12.19
N GLU A 144 4.89 7.85 11.28
CA GLU A 144 4.99 8.29 9.88
C GLU A 144 3.65 8.15 9.14
N LEU A 145 2.87 7.11 9.44
CA LEU A 145 1.51 6.97 8.91
C LEU A 145 0.60 8.10 9.41
N LEU A 146 0.61 8.38 10.71
CA LEU A 146 -0.25 9.41 11.31
C LEU A 146 0.14 10.81 10.82
N SER A 147 1.45 11.08 10.69
CA SER A 147 1.99 12.29 10.08
C SER A 147 1.50 12.46 8.62
N TYR A 148 1.49 11.38 7.84
CA TYR A 148 1.00 11.40 6.46
C TYR A 148 -0.48 11.72 6.34
N PHE A 149 -1.34 11.13 7.18
CA PHE A 149 -2.79 11.37 7.10
C PHE A 149 -3.21 12.70 7.73
N SER A 150 -2.43 13.20 8.70
CA SER A 150 -2.59 14.50 9.37
C SER A 150 -4.05 14.83 9.74
N GLY A 151 -4.44 14.58 10.99
CA GLY A 151 -5.79 14.85 11.48
C GLY A 151 -6.81 13.73 11.23
N ASP A 152 -8.09 14.10 11.22
CA ASP A 152 -9.19 13.15 11.10
C ASP A 152 -9.27 12.52 9.70
N PHE A 153 -9.40 11.19 9.67
CA PHE A 153 -9.53 10.42 8.45
C PHE A 153 -10.60 9.34 8.59
N SER A 154 -11.38 9.12 7.53
CA SER A 154 -12.25 7.96 7.39
C SER A 154 -12.11 7.39 5.99
N GLY A 155 -11.97 6.07 5.90
CA GLY A 155 -11.76 5.38 4.64
C GLY A 155 -11.83 3.87 4.79
N LYS A 156 -11.11 3.19 3.89
CA LYS A 156 -11.06 1.73 3.82
C LYS A 156 -9.63 1.23 3.77
N LEU A 157 -9.40 0.08 4.41
CA LEU A 157 -8.32 -0.81 4.04
C LEU A 157 -8.76 -1.63 2.82
N ILE A 158 -7.97 -1.60 1.76
CA ILE A 158 -8.17 -2.41 0.56
C ILE A 158 -7.16 -3.56 0.58
N HIS A 159 -7.66 -4.79 0.72
CA HIS A 159 -6.81 -5.97 0.86
C HIS A 159 -6.71 -6.72 -0.47
N TRP A 160 -5.48 -7.01 -0.89
CA TRP A 160 -5.17 -8.01 -1.93
C TRP A 160 -4.52 -9.27 -1.32
N THR A 161 -4.43 -9.33 0.01
CA THR A 161 -3.96 -10.49 0.78
C THR A 161 -4.99 -10.86 1.85
N ALA A 162 -4.87 -12.07 2.42
CA ALA A 162 -5.82 -12.56 3.44
C ALA A 162 -5.63 -11.92 4.83
N MET A 163 -4.63 -11.06 4.98
CA MET A 163 -4.32 -10.35 6.23
C MET A 163 -5.47 -9.40 6.59
N LYS A 164 -5.89 -9.40 7.87
CA LYS A 164 -6.93 -8.53 8.44
C LYS A 164 -6.53 -8.08 9.85
N TYR A 165 -7.17 -7.02 10.33
CA TYR A 165 -7.02 -6.45 11.68
C TYR A 165 -8.28 -6.69 12.52
#